data_AF-A0A161SM96-F1
#
_entry.id   AF-A0A161SM96-F1
#
_cell.length_a   1.000
_cell.length_b   1.000
_cell.length_c   1.000
_cell.angle_alpha   90.00
_cell.angle_beta   90.00
_cell.angle_gamma   90.00
#
_symmetry.space_group_name_H-M   'P 1'
#
loop_
_entity.id
_entity.type
_entity.pdbx_description
1 polymer ?
#
loop_
_entity_poly.entity_id
_entity_poly.type
_entity_poly.pdbx_seq_one_letter_code
_entity_poly.pdbx_strand_id
1 'polypeptide(L)'
;MTDKRMSTQETFYELLLKLAMQEDVTEELLVRVAHRFKQSFLVDEEIDYPAIFRSIFRHEIDREQLDLLLQFLAELEKILSDEGHKRLIRKMRRHFLLSYEQKVAFLASEKNLQKIVEKFDEEVDKRVQSLEIEVGRVQFELSNQLAVIDSQREAQVRLTEQLKDFESHLSRIYTQFVTILGIFTAIVLSIFGGLQLITSTFDELHELPVWKATLMASLVAIAVLCMLGLLTRWISSLIEARTNKVPASLFFANNGPFSVGIFIFSYMAIASIIFSSSSTRITFEQLVNTGNSLPVLTLLILPVALGAAVLIKTIDYRKFK
;
A
#
# COMPACT_ATOMS: atom_id res chain seq x y z
N MET A 1 -44.87 49.49 8.23
CA MET A 1 -46.00 49.70 7.30
C MET A 1 -46.72 50.96 7.75
N THR A 2 -46.75 51.95 6.86
CA THR A 2 -47.33 53.29 7.07
C THR A 2 -48.79 53.22 7.52
N ASP A 3 -49.07 53.92 8.61
CA ASP A 3 -50.41 54.16 9.17
C ASP A 3 -51.27 54.93 8.16
N LYS A 4 -51.94 54.17 7.30
CA LYS A 4 -52.86 54.70 6.28
C LYS A 4 -54.17 54.97 6.99
N ARG A 5 -54.52 56.25 7.19
CA ARG A 5 -55.80 56.67 7.76
C ARG A 5 -56.93 55.85 7.11
N MET A 6 -57.70 55.14 7.93
CA MET A 6 -58.82 54.32 7.46
C MET A 6 -59.79 55.16 6.66
N SER A 7 -60.32 54.61 5.56
CA SER A 7 -61.35 55.32 4.79
C SER A 7 -62.61 55.51 5.65
N THR A 8 -63.44 56.49 5.30
CA THR A 8 -64.75 56.72 5.92
C THR A 8 -65.67 55.51 5.78
N GLN A 9 -65.50 54.72 4.72
CA GLN A 9 -66.18 53.43 4.52
C GLN A 9 -65.57 52.31 5.38
N GLU A 10 -64.24 52.17 5.47
CA GLU A 10 -63.59 51.17 6.34
C GLU A 10 -63.99 51.38 7.80
N THR A 11 -64.02 52.64 8.27
CA THR A 11 -64.49 52.99 9.62
C THR A 11 -65.96 52.61 9.84
N PHE A 12 -66.78 52.67 8.80
CA PHE A 12 -68.18 52.25 8.84
C PHE A 12 -68.33 50.73 8.86
N TYR A 13 -67.54 50.00 8.07
CA TYR A 13 -67.52 48.53 8.11
C TYR A 13 -67.09 48.00 9.48
N GLU A 14 -66.07 48.60 10.09
CA GLU A 14 -65.65 48.32 11.46
C GLU A 14 -66.76 48.55 12.49
N LEU A 15 -67.51 49.63 12.34
CA LEU A 15 -68.67 49.89 13.19
C LEU A 15 -69.73 48.81 13.00
N LEU A 16 -70.05 48.44 11.75
CA LEU A 16 -71.02 47.39 11.46
C LEU A 16 -70.62 46.05 12.09
N LEU A 17 -69.34 45.69 12.01
CA LEU A 17 -68.83 44.47 12.63
C LEU A 17 -68.94 44.50 14.15
N LYS A 18 -68.57 45.61 14.78
CA LYS A 18 -68.71 45.78 16.23
C LYS A 18 -70.16 45.72 16.70
N LEU A 19 -71.08 46.28 15.90
CA LEU A 19 -72.51 46.23 16.20
C LEU A 19 -73.10 44.84 15.97
N ALA A 20 -72.66 44.11 14.95
CA ALA A 20 -73.05 42.72 14.74
C ALA A 20 -72.57 41.79 15.87
N MET A 21 -71.55 42.20 16.63
CA MET A 21 -71.07 41.51 17.84
C MET A 21 -71.81 41.92 19.12
N GLN A 22 -72.82 42.81 19.05
CA GLN A 22 -73.65 43.25 20.17
C GLN A 22 -75.13 42.90 19.88
N GLU A 23 -75.77 42.10 20.74
CA GLU A 23 -77.02 41.40 20.40
C GLU A 23 -78.29 42.27 20.24
N ASP A 24 -78.30 43.53 20.72
CA ASP A 24 -79.53 44.34 20.71
C ASP A 24 -79.59 45.38 19.56
N VAL A 25 -80.23 44.97 18.47
CA VAL A 25 -80.58 45.85 17.35
C VAL A 25 -81.87 46.62 17.68
N THR A 26 -81.73 47.84 18.19
CA THR A 26 -82.87 48.74 18.40
C THR A 26 -83.18 49.58 17.15
N GLU A 27 -84.43 49.98 16.98
CA GLU A 27 -84.86 50.85 15.87
C GLU A 27 -84.09 52.19 15.87
N GLU A 28 -83.80 52.75 17.05
CA GLU A 28 -83.00 53.96 17.23
C GLU A 28 -81.54 53.78 16.78
N LEU A 29 -80.96 52.60 17.02
CA LEU A 29 -79.63 52.26 16.54
C LEU A 29 -79.60 52.17 15.00
N LEU A 30 -80.61 51.53 14.39
CA LEU A 30 -80.72 51.43 12.94
C LEU A 30 -80.81 52.80 12.26
N VAL A 31 -81.57 53.74 12.83
CA VAL A 31 -81.67 55.11 12.30
C VAL A 31 -80.32 55.85 12.39
N ARG A 32 -79.59 55.72 13.50
CA ARG A 32 -78.25 56.31 13.65
C ARG A 32 -77.25 55.72 12.67
N VAL A 33 -77.29 54.42 12.45
CA VAL A 33 -76.43 53.74 11.48
C VAL A 33 -76.81 54.09 10.05
N ALA A 34 -78.10 54.26 9.73
CA ALA A 34 -78.56 54.72 8.42
C ALA A 34 -78.06 56.14 8.10
N HIS A 35 -78.06 57.03 9.10
CA HIS A 35 -77.50 58.37 8.95
C HIS A 35 -75.99 58.31 8.68
N ARG A 36 -75.25 57.50 9.44
CA ARG A 36 -73.80 57.34 9.27
C ARG A 36 -73.44 56.65 7.96
N PHE A 37 -74.25 55.70 7.50
CA PHE A 37 -74.15 55.09 6.19
C PHE A 37 -74.26 56.16 5.10
N LYS A 38 -75.30 56.99 5.12
CA LYS A 38 -75.43 58.09 4.15
C LYS A 38 -74.18 58.97 4.15
N GLN A 39 -73.68 59.36 5.33
CA GLN A 39 -72.46 60.16 5.45
C GLN A 39 -71.22 59.49 4.85
N SER A 40 -71.04 58.19 5.08
CA SER A 40 -69.90 57.43 4.55
C SER A 40 -69.93 57.25 3.02
N PHE A 41 -71.10 57.39 2.39
CA PHE A 41 -71.31 57.23 0.95
C PHE A 41 -71.76 58.53 0.25
N LEU A 42 -71.60 59.71 0.90
CA LEU A 42 -71.93 61.03 0.33
C LEU A 42 -71.00 61.45 -0.83
N VAL A 43 -69.77 60.92 -0.87
CA VAL A 43 -68.70 61.35 -1.78
C VAL A 43 -68.32 60.26 -2.78
N ASP A 44 -68.57 59.00 -2.43
CA ASP A 44 -68.18 57.83 -3.21
C ASP A 44 -69.34 56.83 -3.21
N GLU A 45 -69.99 56.68 -4.36
CA GLU A 45 -71.11 55.74 -4.55
C GLU A 45 -70.64 54.30 -4.76
N GLU A 46 -69.32 54.05 -4.80
CA GLU A 46 -68.77 52.70 -4.93
C GLU A 46 -68.40 52.10 -3.57
N ILE A 47 -68.49 50.78 -3.46
CA ILE A 47 -68.16 50.05 -2.23
C ILE A 47 -66.67 49.71 -2.24
N ASP A 48 -65.94 50.13 -1.20
CA ASP A 48 -64.56 49.73 -0.94
C ASP A 48 -64.49 48.23 -0.55
N TYR A 49 -64.53 47.35 -1.54
CA TYR A 49 -64.40 45.90 -1.35
C TYR A 49 -63.11 45.49 -0.63
N PRO A 50 -61.94 46.09 -0.92
CA PRO A 50 -60.73 45.82 -0.16
C PRO A 50 -60.86 46.11 1.34
N ALA A 51 -61.59 47.16 1.73
CA ALA A 51 -61.86 47.45 3.15
C ALA A 51 -62.76 46.39 3.81
N ILE A 52 -63.81 45.93 3.14
CA ILE A 52 -64.66 44.83 3.63
C ILE A 52 -63.81 43.57 3.89
N PHE A 53 -62.96 43.21 2.93
CA PHE A 53 -62.08 42.05 3.05
C PHE A 53 -61.11 42.19 4.22
N ARG A 54 -60.45 43.36 4.38
CA ARG A 54 -59.56 43.64 5.52
C ARG A 54 -60.30 43.53 6.85
N SER A 55 -61.50 44.09 6.94
CA SER A 55 -62.29 44.08 8.18
C SER A 55 -62.68 42.65 8.57
N ILE A 56 -63.08 41.79 7.61
CA ILE A 56 -63.36 40.37 7.85
C ILE A 56 -62.11 39.56 8.20
N PHE A 57 -60.96 39.86 7.62
CA PHE A 57 -59.72 39.16 7.95
C PHE A 57 -59.18 39.55 9.33
N ARG A 58 -59.31 40.83 9.72
CA ARG A 58 -58.85 41.34 11.02
C ARG A 58 -59.69 40.85 12.19
N HIS A 59 -61.00 40.74 11.99
CA HIS A 59 -61.91 40.26 13.02
C HIS A 59 -62.08 38.75 12.83
N GLU A 60 -61.91 37.97 13.90
CA GLU A 60 -62.20 36.53 13.89
C GLU A 60 -63.71 36.27 13.88
N ILE A 61 -64.41 36.82 12.89
CA ILE A 61 -65.84 36.66 12.71
C ILE A 61 -66.10 35.18 12.40
N ASP A 62 -67.03 34.58 13.13
CA ASP A 62 -67.56 33.24 12.85
C ASP A 62 -68.79 33.31 11.93
N ARG A 63 -69.39 32.15 11.62
CA ARG A 63 -70.55 32.13 10.72
C ARG A 63 -71.77 32.81 11.32
N GLU A 64 -71.98 32.68 12.62
CA GLU A 64 -73.15 33.20 13.31
C GLU A 64 -73.12 34.73 13.34
N GLN A 65 -71.96 35.31 13.63
CA GLN A 65 -71.72 36.76 13.61
C GLN A 65 -71.85 37.34 12.20
N LEU A 66 -71.43 36.60 11.17
CA LEU A 66 -71.67 37.00 9.78
C LEU A 66 -73.17 37.02 9.47
N ASP A 67 -73.91 35.99 9.87
CA ASP A 67 -75.35 35.90 9.61
C ASP A 67 -76.11 37.05 10.32
N LEU A 68 -75.72 37.40 11.55
CA LEU A 68 -76.22 38.57 12.28
C LEU A 68 -75.92 39.88 11.56
N LEU A 69 -74.69 40.07 11.07
CA LEU A 69 -74.31 41.23 10.26
C LEU A 69 -75.16 41.34 8.98
N LEU A 70 -75.36 40.22 8.29
CA LEU A 70 -76.14 40.16 7.05
C LEU A 70 -77.62 40.43 7.31
N GLN A 71 -78.15 40.03 8.47
CA GLN A 71 -79.50 40.34 8.93
C GLN A 71 -79.63 41.81 9.32
N PHE A 72 -78.68 42.35 10.07
CA PHE A 72 -78.63 43.78 10.42
C PHE A 72 -78.65 44.66 9.17
N LEU A 73 -77.83 44.32 8.17
CA LEU A 73 -77.83 45.01 6.89
C LEU A 73 -79.16 44.86 6.14
N ALA A 74 -79.87 43.74 6.27
CA ALA A 74 -81.19 43.55 5.68
C ALA A 74 -82.25 44.45 6.33
N GLU A 75 -82.22 44.63 7.65
CA GLU A 75 -83.11 45.56 8.36
C GLU A 75 -82.78 47.02 8.02
N LEU A 76 -81.49 47.35 7.92
CA LEU A 76 -81.04 48.67 7.48
C LEU A 76 -81.57 49.01 6.07
N GLU A 77 -81.60 48.04 5.16
CA GLU A 77 -82.16 48.19 3.81
C GLU A 77 -83.64 48.62 3.83
N LYS A 78 -84.45 48.10 4.76
CA LYS A 78 -85.89 48.40 4.84
C LYS A 78 -86.17 49.85 5.26
N ILE A 79 -85.29 50.44 6.08
CA ILE A 79 -85.45 51.79 6.64
C ILE A 79 -84.99 52.87 5.64
N LEU A 80 -84.11 52.51 4.70
CA LEU A 80 -83.64 53.43 3.67
C LEU A 80 -84.74 53.72 2.64
N SER A 81 -85.00 55.00 2.37
CA SER A 81 -86.02 55.40 1.39
C SER A 81 -85.51 55.41 -0.06
N ASP A 82 -84.21 55.59 -0.26
CA ASP A 82 -83.59 55.73 -1.58
C ASP A 82 -83.12 54.38 -2.15
N GLU A 83 -83.50 54.09 -3.40
CA GLU A 83 -83.18 52.81 -4.05
C GLU A 83 -81.68 52.66 -4.39
N GLY A 84 -80.96 53.77 -4.62
CA GLY A 84 -79.50 53.76 -4.81
C GLY A 84 -78.79 53.21 -3.56
N HIS A 85 -79.13 53.76 -2.41
CA HIS A 85 -78.64 53.32 -1.11
C HIS A 85 -79.02 51.86 -0.79
N LYS A 86 -80.25 51.42 -1.08
CA LYS A 86 -80.64 50.01 -0.92
C LYS A 86 -79.80 49.08 -1.80
N ARG A 87 -79.53 49.47 -3.05
CA ARG A 87 -78.68 48.70 -3.96
C ARG A 87 -77.26 48.56 -3.41
N LEU A 88 -76.72 49.58 -2.77
CA LEU A 88 -75.41 49.54 -2.11
C LEU A 88 -75.41 48.60 -0.92
N ILE A 89 -76.43 48.64 -0.05
CA ILE A 89 -76.55 47.69 1.06
C ILE A 89 -76.60 46.23 0.56
N ARG A 90 -77.38 45.93 -0.49
CA ARG A 90 -77.41 44.58 -1.09
C ARG A 90 -76.06 44.15 -1.63
N LYS A 91 -75.34 45.05 -2.31
CA LYS A 91 -73.98 44.76 -2.79
C LYS A 91 -73.05 44.49 -1.59
N MET A 92 -73.10 45.34 -0.56
CA MET A 92 -72.28 45.21 0.63
C MET A 92 -72.49 43.86 1.33
N ARG A 93 -73.75 43.43 1.52
CA ARG A 93 -74.10 42.10 2.03
C ARG A 93 -73.44 40.97 1.24
N ARG A 94 -73.55 41.02 -0.09
CA ARG A 94 -72.91 40.01 -0.97
C ARG A 94 -71.39 39.99 -0.81
N HIS A 95 -70.76 41.15 -0.67
CA HIS A 95 -69.32 41.25 -0.53
C HIS A 95 -68.82 40.84 0.86
N PHE A 96 -69.56 41.13 1.94
CA PHE A 96 -69.25 40.56 3.26
C PHE A 96 -69.31 39.03 3.23
N LEU A 97 -70.38 38.45 2.66
CA LEU A 97 -70.49 37.00 2.51
C LEU A 97 -69.33 36.42 1.67
N LEU A 98 -69.06 37.00 0.49
CA LEU A 98 -68.00 36.53 -0.39
C LEU A 98 -66.62 36.60 0.28
N SER A 99 -66.31 37.71 0.95
CA SER A 99 -65.03 37.90 1.64
C SER A 99 -64.87 36.94 2.82
N TYR A 100 -65.95 36.58 3.52
CA TYR A 100 -65.92 35.53 4.53
C TYR A 100 -65.65 34.15 3.92
N GLU A 101 -66.37 33.77 2.87
CA GLU A 101 -66.14 32.48 2.18
C GLU A 101 -64.69 32.38 1.65
N GLN A 102 -64.15 33.48 1.11
CA GLN A 102 -62.75 33.57 0.69
C GLN A 102 -61.77 33.39 1.86
N LYS A 103 -62.05 33.98 3.03
CA LYS A 103 -61.25 33.78 4.25
C LYS A 103 -61.22 32.31 4.67
N VAL A 104 -62.39 31.68 4.73
CA VAL A 104 -62.51 30.26 5.11
C VAL A 104 -61.71 29.36 4.15
N ALA A 105 -61.84 29.58 2.84
CA ALA A 105 -61.08 28.85 1.84
C ALA A 105 -59.56 29.07 1.97
N PHE A 106 -59.14 30.31 2.25
CA PHE A 106 -57.73 30.65 2.46
C PHE A 106 -57.15 29.93 3.68
N LEU A 107 -57.84 29.96 4.82
CA LEU A 107 -57.43 29.28 6.05
C LEU A 107 -57.36 27.75 5.88
N ALA A 108 -58.31 27.17 5.13
CA ALA A 108 -58.28 25.75 4.80
C ALA A 108 -57.05 25.39 3.93
N SER A 109 -56.72 26.24 2.96
CA SER A 109 -55.54 26.10 2.11
C SER A 109 -54.24 26.21 2.92
N GLU A 110 -54.15 27.19 3.83
CA GLU A 110 -53.02 27.38 4.73
C GLU A 110 -52.78 26.15 5.61
N LYS A 111 -53.84 25.59 6.21
CA LYS A 111 -53.76 24.36 7.00
C LYS A 111 -53.29 23.16 6.18
N ASN A 112 -53.70 23.06 4.92
CA ASN A 112 -53.22 22.01 4.04
C ASN A 112 -51.74 22.19 3.68
N LEU A 113 -51.30 23.43 3.44
CA LEU A 113 -49.90 23.75 3.21
C LEU A 113 -49.04 23.41 4.43
N GLN A 114 -49.48 23.72 5.65
CA GLN A 114 -48.77 23.32 6.87
C GLN A 114 -48.56 21.81 6.94
N LYS A 115 -49.61 21.02 6.69
CA LYS A 115 -49.48 19.55 6.66
C LYS A 115 -48.52 19.05 5.59
N ILE A 116 -48.44 19.73 4.45
CA ILE A 116 -47.49 19.38 3.38
C ILE A 116 -46.06 19.67 3.83
N VAL A 117 -45.83 20.82 4.48
CA VAL A 117 -44.52 21.19 5.03
C VAL A 117 -44.09 20.20 6.10
N GLU A 118 -44.96 19.87 7.06
CA GLU A 118 -44.66 18.87 8.11
C GLU A 118 -44.25 17.51 7.52
N LYS A 119 -44.98 17.02 6.51
CA LYS A 119 -44.63 15.77 5.82
C LYS A 119 -43.31 15.87 5.04
N PHE A 120 -43.03 17.03 4.46
CA PHE A 120 -41.79 17.26 3.73
C PHE A 120 -40.60 17.25 4.70
N ASP A 121 -40.73 17.91 5.85
CA ASP A 121 -39.70 17.92 6.89
C ASP A 121 -39.41 16.50 7.41
N GLU A 122 -40.45 15.70 7.69
CA GLU A 122 -40.27 14.29 8.08
C GLU A 122 -39.54 13.46 7.02
N GLU A 123 -39.81 13.70 5.74
CA GLU A 123 -39.16 12.98 4.64
C GLU A 123 -37.71 13.41 4.45
N VAL A 124 -37.42 14.70 4.63
CA VAL A 124 -36.06 15.25 4.64
C VAL A 124 -35.26 14.64 5.78
N ASP A 125 -35.81 14.59 7.00
CA ASP A 125 -35.14 14.00 8.16
C ASP A 125 -34.81 12.51 7.94
N LYS A 126 -35.75 11.73 7.40
CA LYS A 126 -35.52 10.32 7.05
C LYS A 126 -34.38 10.17 6.03
N ARG A 127 -34.35 11.03 5.01
CA ARG A 127 -33.30 11.02 3.99
C ARG A 127 -31.94 11.39 4.59
N VAL A 128 -31.89 12.40 5.45
CA VAL A 128 -30.66 12.80 6.15
C VAL A 128 -30.12 11.65 6.99
N GLN A 129 -30.96 11.02 7.81
CA GLN A 129 -30.55 9.87 8.62
C GLN A 129 -30.04 8.69 7.77
N SER A 130 -30.70 8.39 6.66
CA SER A 130 -30.27 7.32 5.76
C SER A 130 -28.89 7.61 5.13
N LEU A 131 -28.63 8.88 4.78
CA LEU A 131 -27.35 9.30 4.23
C LEU A 131 -26.24 9.28 5.27
N GLU A 132 -26.52 9.66 6.52
CA GLU A 132 -25.54 9.57 7.61
C GLU A 132 -25.08 8.12 7.86
N ILE A 133 -26.01 7.17 7.82
CA ILE A 133 -25.70 5.74 7.93
C ILE A 133 -24.84 5.28 6.75
N GLU A 134 -25.17 5.68 5.53
CA GLU A 134 -24.42 5.31 4.34
C GLU A 134 -23.00 5.90 4.35
N VAL A 135 -22.85 7.16 4.74
CA VAL A 135 -21.55 7.83 4.92
C VAL A 135 -20.71 7.08 5.96
N GLY A 136 -21.29 6.72 7.11
CA GLY A 136 -20.61 5.93 8.13
C GLY A 136 -20.13 4.57 7.60
N ARG A 137 -20.96 3.89 6.81
CA ARG A 137 -20.60 2.60 6.17
C ARG A 137 -19.44 2.76 5.19
N VAL A 138 -19.50 3.77 4.31
CA VAL A 138 -18.44 4.05 3.33
C VAL A 138 -17.12 4.40 4.02
N GLN A 139 -17.16 5.18 5.11
CA GLN A 139 -15.97 5.49 5.90
C GLN A 139 -15.35 4.24 6.53
N PHE A 140 -16.17 3.34 7.07
CA PHE A 140 -15.70 2.07 7.64
C PHE A 140 -15.05 1.17 6.56
N GLU A 141 -15.69 1.07 5.39
CA GLU A 141 -15.16 0.28 4.27
C GLU A 141 -13.82 0.85 3.77
N LEU A 142 -13.72 2.17 3.63
CA LEU A 142 -12.48 2.84 3.24
C LEU A 142 -11.34 2.59 4.24
N SER A 143 -11.64 2.64 5.55
CA SER A 143 -10.65 2.33 6.59
C SER A 143 -10.13 0.88 6.50
N ASN A 144 -11.00 -0.07 6.22
CA ASN A 144 -10.61 -1.47 6.05
C ASN A 144 -9.76 -1.67 4.78
N GLN A 145 -10.14 -1.02 3.67
CA GLN A 145 -9.37 -1.07 2.44
C GLN A 145 -7.96 -0.48 2.60
N LEU A 146 -7.82 0.62 3.34
CA LEU A 146 -6.52 1.21 3.66
C LEU A 146 -5.64 0.25 4.47
N ALA A 147 -6.18 -0.41 5.49
CA ALA A 147 -5.45 -1.40 6.27
C ALA A 147 -4.97 -2.59 5.41
N VAL A 148 -5.78 -3.03 4.44
CA VAL A 148 -5.37 -4.07 3.48
C VAL A 148 -4.23 -3.57 2.59
N ILE A 149 -4.32 -2.36 2.05
CA ILE A 149 -3.26 -1.77 1.21
C ILE A 149 -1.93 -1.67 1.97
N ASP A 150 -1.95 -1.24 3.23
CA ASP A 150 -0.74 -1.14 4.04
C ASP A 150 -0.11 -2.52 4.27
N SER A 151 -0.93 -3.54 4.58
CA SER A 151 -0.44 -4.92 4.74
C SER A 151 0.16 -5.49 3.44
N GLN A 152 -0.43 -5.16 2.28
CA GLN A 152 0.10 -5.57 0.97
C GLN A 152 1.41 -4.86 0.65
N ARG A 153 1.53 -3.58 1.00
CA ARG A 153 2.76 -2.81 0.83
C ARG A 153 3.91 -3.39 1.65
N GLU A 154 3.66 -3.75 2.90
CA GLU A 154 4.67 -4.42 3.73
C GLU A 154 5.11 -5.77 3.14
N ALA A 155 4.14 -6.58 2.67
CA ALA A 155 4.45 -7.85 2.01
C ALA A 155 5.28 -7.65 0.73
N GLN A 156 4.98 -6.62 -0.06
CA GLN A 156 5.72 -6.29 -1.27
C GLN A 156 7.17 -5.88 -0.97
N VAL A 157 7.40 -5.08 0.07
CA VAL A 157 8.74 -4.71 0.52
C VAL A 157 9.54 -5.95 0.92
N ARG A 158 8.95 -6.85 1.73
CA ARG A 158 9.61 -8.10 2.13
C ARG A 158 9.94 -9.00 0.95
N LEU A 159 9.03 -9.15 -0.01
CA LEU A 159 9.28 -9.92 -1.24
C LEU A 159 10.41 -9.33 -2.08
N THR A 160 10.47 -8.00 -2.16
CA THR A 160 11.53 -7.29 -2.91
C THR A 160 12.90 -7.51 -2.28
N GLU A 161 12.99 -7.47 -0.94
CA GLU A 161 14.22 -7.78 -0.22
C GLU A 161 14.64 -9.25 -0.41
N GLN A 162 13.69 -10.18 -0.32
CA GLN A 162 13.95 -11.61 -0.57
C GLN A 162 14.42 -11.88 -2.01
N LEU A 163 13.83 -11.21 -3.01
CA LEU A 163 14.26 -11.33 -4.40
C LEU A 163 15.67 -10.80 -4.60
N LYS A 164 16.03 -9.68 -3.96
CA LYS A 164 17.38 -9.12 -4.03
C LYS A 164 18.42 -10.06 -3.40
N ASP A 165 18.08 -10.67 -2.27
CA ASP A 165 18.95 -11.67 -1.64
C ASP A 165 19.11 -12.91 -2.53
N PHE A 166 18.01 -13.40 -3.10
CA PHE A 166 18.02 -14.52 -4.03
C PHE A 166 18.84 -14.26 -5.29
N GLU A 167 18.73 -13.06 -5.88
CA GLU A 167 19.54 -12.65 -7.03
C GLU A 167 21.05 -12.65 -6.68
N SER A 168 21.40 -12.16 -5.48
CA SER A 168 22.78 -12.18 -5.00
C SER A 168 23.31 -13.61 -4.82
N HIS A 169 22.48 -14.52 -4.30
CA HIS A 169 22.80 -15.93 -4.16
C HIS A 169 22.97 -16.61 -5.52
N LEU A 170 22.10 -16.34 -6.48
CA LEU A 170 22.23 -16.87 -7.84
C LEU A 170 23.51 -16.40 -8.53
N SER A 171 23.86 -15.12 -8.40
CA SER A 171 25.11 -14.57 -8.94
C SER A 171 26.34 -15.29 -8.36
N ARG A 172 26.34 -15.55 -7.05
CA ARG A 172 27.40 -16.30 -6.37
C ARG A 172 27.47 -17.75 -6.84
N ILE A 173 26.32 -18.43 -6.96
CA ILE A 173 26.23 -19.81 -7.43
C ILE A 173 26.74 -19.92 -8.87
N TYR A 174 26.36 -18.99 -9.76
CA TYR A 174 26.84 -18.96 -11.14
C TYR A 174 28.36 -18.83 -11.22
N THR A 175 28.94 -17.93 -10.42
CA THR A 175 30.38 -17.76 -10.32
C THR A 175 31.07 -19.04 -9.85
N GLN A 176 30.49 -19.75 -8.87
CA GLN A 176 30.99 -21.03 -8.39
C GLN A 176 30.91 -22.12 -9.47
N PHE A 177 29.82 -22.21 -10.21
CA PHE A 177 29.67 -23.16 -11.31
C PHE A 177 30.70 -22.94 -12.42
N VAL A 178 30.88 -21.69 -12.87
CA VAL A 178 31.90 -21.34 -13.88
C VAL A 178 33.30 -21.74 -13.40
N THR A 179 33.58 -21.51 -12.11
CA THR A 179 34.86 -21.88 -11.50
C THR A 179 35.07 -23.40 -11.45
N ILE A 180 34.07 -24.15 -10.99
CA ILE A 180 34.12 -25.63 -10.95
C ILE A 180 34.29 -26.19 -12.37
N LEU A 181 33.58 -25.64 -13.36
CA LEU A 181 33.70 -26.03 -14.76
C LEU A 181 35.14 -25.80 -15.26
N GLY A 182 35.72 -24.64 -14.98
CA GLY A 182 37.11 -24.34 -15.34
C GLY A 182 38.12 -25.31 -14.74
N ILE A 183 37.96 -25.66 -13.46
CA ILE A 183 38.81 -26.66 -12.79
C ILE A 183 38.64 -28.04 -13.45
N PHE A 184 37.40 -28.46 -13.70
CA PHE A 184 37.12 -29.74 -14.32
C PHE A 184 37.74 -29.83 -15.73
N THR A 185 37.61 -28.77 -16.54
CA THR A 185 38.25 -28.68 -17.86
C THR A 185 39.77 -28.76 -17.75
N ALA A 186 40.38 -28.04 -16.80
CA ALA A 186 41.83 -28.10 -16.60
C ALA A 186 42.31 -29.50 -16.21
N ILE A 187 41.58 -30.19 -15.33
CA ILE A 187 41.87 -31.58 -14.92
C ILE A 187 41.77 -32.52 -16.11
N VAL A 188 40.67 -32.46 -16.88
CA VAL A 188 40.44 -33.33 -18.04
C VAL A 188 41.51 -33.13 -19.11
N LEU A 189 41.83 -31.88 -19.45
CA LEU A 189 42.89 -31.55 -20.41
C LEU A 189 44.27 -32.02 -19.92
N SER A 190 44.55 -31.89 -18.62
CA SER A 190 45.82 -32.34 -18.05
C SER A 190 45.95 -33.86 -18.02
N ILE A 191 44.86 -34.59 -17.73
CA ILE A 191 44.86 -36.06 -17.75
C ILE A 191 45.04 -36.56 -19.18
N PHE A 192 44.25 -36.08 -20.14
CA PHE A 192 44.36 -36.55 -21.53
C PHE A 192 45.67 -36.11 -22.19
N GLY A 193 46.11 -34.87 -21.96
CA GLY A 193 47.41 -34.39 -22.45
C GLY A 193 48.58 -35.15 -21.81
N GLY A 194 48.51 -35.42 -20.50
CA GLY A 194 49.51 -36.19 -19.78
C GLY A 194 49.56 -37.64 -20.24
N LEU A 195 48.41 -38.30 -20.43
CA LEU A 195 48.33 -39.66 -20.94
C LEU A 195 48.93 -39.77 -22.34
N GLN A 196 48.66 -38.82 -23.22
CA GLN A 196 49.20 -38.84 -24.58
C GLN A 196 50.73 -38.72 -24.62
N LEU A 197 51.31 -37.87 -23.76
CA LEU A 197 52.76 -37.75 -23.59
C LEU A 197 53.37 -39.02 -22.98
N ILE A 198 52.69 -39.63 -22.02
CA ILE A 198 53.12 -40.88 -21.40
C ILE A 198 53.14 -42.00 -22.45
N THR A 199 52.08 -42.14 -23.27
CA THR A 199 52.02 -43.17 -24.32
C THR A 199 53.12 -43.01 -25.36
N SER A 200 53.38 -41.79 -25.86
CA SER A 200 54.45 -41.56 -26.82
C SER A 200 55.84 -41.85 -26.25
N THR A 201 56.04 -41.57 -24.96
CA THR A 201 57.33 -41.84 -24.29
C THR A 201 57.52 -43.34 -24.03
N PHE A 202 56.44 -44.08 -23.75
CA PHE A 202 56.51 -45.54 -23.56
C PHE A 202 56.82 -46.29 -24.86
N ASP A 203 56.32 -45.80 -26.00
CA ASP A 203 56.62 -46.39 -27.32
C ASP A 203 58.12 -46.28 -27.68
N GLU A 204 58.81 -45.23 -27.22
CA GLU A 204 60.26 -45.02 -27.41
C GLU A 204 61.13 -45.70 -26.34
N LEU A 205 60.54 -46.31 -25.30
CA LEU A 205 61.27 -46.82 -24.13
C LEU A 205 62.03 -48.13 -24.42
N HIS A 206 61.71 -48.85 -25.51
CA HIS A 206 62.25 -50.19 -25.77
C HIS A 206 63.76 -50.20 -26.04
N GLU A 207 64.35 -49.06 -26.43
CA GLU A 207 65.79 -48.92 -26.70
C GLU A 207 66.54 -48.05 -25.67
N LEU A 208 65.85 -47.55 -24.64
CA LEU A 208 66.44 -46.63 -23.67
C LEU A 208 67.09 -47.36 -22.48
N PRO A 209 68.31 -46.98 -22.06
CA PRO A 209 68.90 -47.51 -20.84
C PRO A 209 68.05 -47.14 -19.62
N VAL A 210 67.91 -48.08 -18.67
CA VAL A 210 67.01 -47.99 -17.49
C VAL A 210 67.18 -46.68 -16.70
N TRP A 211 68.40 -46.12 -16.62
CA TRP A 211 68.65 -44.86 -15.94
C TRP A 211 68.02 -43.64 -16.65
N LYS A 212 67.91 -43.64 -17.99
CA LYS A 212 67.22 -42.56 -18.72
C LYS A 212 65.72 -42.63 -18.50
N ALA A 213 65.17 -43.84 -18.58
CA ALA A 213 63.74 -44.09 -18.33
C ALA A 213 63.34 -43.69 -16.90
N THR A 214 64.14 -44.08 -15.90
CA THR A 214 63.88 -43.79 -14.49
C THR A 214 64.00 -42.30 -14.19
N LEU A 215 64.97 -41.60 -14.81
CA LEU A 215 65.12 -40.15 -14.68
C LEU A 215 63.89 -39.42 -15.25
N MET A 216 63.47 -39.76 -16.47
CA MET A 216 62.31 -39.13 -17.11
C MET A 216 61.02 -39.39 -16.31
N ALA A 217 60.79 -40.64 -15.88
CA ALA A 217 59.64 -41.00 -15.05
C ALA A 217 59.61 -40.20 -13.73
N SER A 218 60.77 -40.04 -13.08
CA SER A 218 60.87 -39.27 -11.82
C SER A 218 60.59 -37.77 -12.02
N LEU A 219 61.07 -37.16 -13.11
CA LEU A 219 60.80 -35.76 -13.43
C LEU A 219 59.33 -35.52 -13.76
N VAL A 220 58.72 -36.41 -14.55
CA VAL A 220 57.28 -36.36 -14.88
C VAL A 220 56.45 -36.52 -13.61
N ALA A 221 56.80 -37.46 -12.73
CA ALA A 221 56.09 -37.67 -11.46
C ALA A 221 56.18 -36.45 -10.53
N ILE A 222 57.35 -35.79 -10.44
CA ILE A 222 57.49 -34.53 -9.68
C ILE A 222 56.63 -33.43 -10.30
N ALA A 223 56.64 -33.29 -11.63
CA ALA A 223 55.84 -32.28 -12.33
C ALA A 223 54.33 -32.48 -12.09
N VAL A 224 53.84 -33.72 -12.20
CA VAL A 224 52.44 -34.08 -11.94
C VAL A 224 52.07 -33.82 -10.48
N LEU A 225 52.91 -34.23 -9.53
CA LEU A 225 52.67 -33.93 -8.11
C LEU A 225 52.59 -32.42 -7.88
N CYS A 226 53.54 -31.64 -8.40
CA CYS A 226 53.55 -30.18 -8.25
C CYS A 226 52.28 -29.55 -8.82
N MET A 227 51.81 -30.03 -9.98
CA MET A 227 50.56 -29.58 -10.58
C MET A 227 49.35 -29.90 -9.69
N LEU A 228 49.25 -31.12 -9.16
CA LEU A 228 48.20 -31.52 -8.21
C LEU A 228 48.24 -30.69 -6.92
N GLY A 229 49.43 -30.39 -6.39
CA GLY A 229 49.62 -29.52 -5.24
C GLY A 229 49.15 -28.08 -5.48
N LEU A 230 49.40 -27.54 -6.67
CA LEU A 230 48.91 -26.22 -7.06
C LEU A 230 47.38 -26.19 -7.23
N LEU A 231 46.80 -27.21 -7.88
CA LEU A 231 45.35 -27.32 -8.07
C LEU A 231 44.60 -27.45 -6.74
N THR A 232 45.07 -28.32 -5.84
CA THR A 232 44.46 -28.49 -4.51
C THR A 232 44.56 -27.22 -3.66
N ARG A 233 45.69 -26.51 -3.72
CA ARG A 233 45.85 -25.19 -3.08
C ARG A 233 44.89 -24.16 -3.66
N TRP A 234 44.71 -24.15 -4.98
CA TRP A 234 43.80 -23.22 -5.64
C TRP A 234 42.34 -23.51 -5.30
N ILE A 235 41.92 -24.78 -5.30
CA ILE A 235 40.59 -25.22 -4.86
C ILE A 235 40.33 -24.82 -3.39
N SER A 236 41.29 -25.06 -2.49
CA SER A 236 41.18 -24.65 -1.09
C SER A 236 40.99 -23.14 -0.93
N SER A 237 41.68 -22.33 -1.74
CA SER A 237 41.51 -20.86 -1.72
C SER A 237 40.15 -20.37 -2.23
N LEU A 238 39.45 -21.19 -3.04
CA LEU A 238 38.12 -20.87 -3.56
C LEU A 238 37.00 -21.26 -2.58
N ILE A 239 37.18 -22.35 -1.83
CA ILE A 239 36.22 -22.84 -0.84
C ILE A 239 36.29 -21.99 0.44
N GLU A 240 37.49 -21.67 0.91
CA GLU A 240 37.70 -20.82 2.08
C GLU A 240 38.15 -19.42 1.63
N ALA A 241 37.20 -18.50 1.48
CA ALA A 241 37.43 -17.09 1.15
C ALA A 241 38.30 -16.31 2.18
N ARG A 242 38.92 -17.00 3.16
CA ARG A 242 39.69 -16.40 4.24
C ARG A 242 40.72 -17.37 4.84
N THR A 243 41.73 -17.79 4.07
CA THR A 243 42.94 -18.37 4.66
C THR A 243 44.11 -17.40 4.55
N ASN A 244 44.68 -17.05 5.71
CA ASN A 244 45.96 -16.36 5.81
C ASN A 244 46.99 -17.10 4.94
N LYS A 245 47.82 -16.36 4.20
CA LYS A 245 48.89 -16.90 3.34
C LYS A 245 49.67 -17.97 4.10
N VAL A 246 49.34 -19.24 3.85
CA VAL A 246 50.01 -20.36 4.52
C VAL A 246 51.44 -20.42 3.95
N PRO A 247 52.48 -20.28 4.80
CA PRO A 247 53.86 -20.33 4.33
C PRO A 247 54.13 -21.69 3.69
N ALA A 248 54.98 -21.73 2.66
CA ALA A 248 55.21 -22.93 1.86
C ALA A 248 55.59 -24.16 2.73
N SER A 249 56.38 -23.95 3.79
CA SER A 249 56.75 -24.97 4.76
C SER A 249 55.54 -25.66 5.42
N LEU A 250 54.47 -24.90 5.69
CA LEU A 250 53.26 -25.43 6.32
C LEU A 250 52.36 -26.17 5.32
N PHE A 251 52.44 -25.80 4.03
CA PHE A 251 51.76 -26.54 2.95
C PHE A 251 52.36 -27.93 2.76
N PHE A 252 53.70 -28.04 2.71
CA PHE A 252 54.38 -29.33 2.69
C PHE A 252 54.12 -30.14 3.97
N ALA A 253 54.00 -29.46 5.12
CA ALA A 253 53.70 -30.12 6.38
C ALA A 253 52.29 -30.72 6.43
N ASN A 254 51.30 -30.04 5.86
CA ASN A 254 49.92 -30.49 5.87
C ASN A 254 49.62 -31.53 4.78
N ASN A 255 50.39 -31.54 3.69
CA ASN A 255 50.22 -32.48 2.59
C ASN A 255 51.30 -33.57 2.63
N GLY A 256 51.27 -34.39 3.68
CA GLY A 256 52.22 -35.50 3.90
C GLY A 256 52.45 -36.38 2.66
N PRO A 257 51.41 -36.87 1.97
CA PRO A 257 51.57 -37.68 0.76
C PRO A 257 52.29 -36.95 -0.39
N PHE A 258 52.01 -35.66 -0.59
CA PHE A 258 52.67 -34.84 -1.62
C PHE A 258 54.15 -34.64 -1.31
N SER A 259 54.48 -34.32 -0.05
CA SER A 259 55.85 -34.16 0.40
C SER A 259 56.64 -35.46 0.28
N VAL A 260 56.09 -36.57 0.77
CA VAL A 260 56.70 -37.91 0.65
C VAL A 260 56.91 -38.28 -0.82
N GLY A 261 55.92 -38.00 -1.69
CA GLY A 261 56.04 -38.23 -3.13
C GLY A 261 57.19 -37.46 -3.77
N ILE A 262 57.30 -36.14 -3.51
CA ILE A 262 58.41 -35.32 -4.01
C ILE A 262 59.75 -35.87 -3.56
N PHE A 263 59.88 -36.28 -2.29
CA PHE A 263 61.11 -36.84 -1.75
C PHE A 263 61.48 -38.17 -2.43
N ILE A 264 60.53 -39.08 -2.58
CA ILE A 264 60.76 -40.38 -3.24
C ILE A 264 61.22 -40.19 -4.68
N PHE A 265 60.52 -39.36 -5.47
CA PHE A 265 60.88 -39.17 -6.87
C PHE A 265 62.16 -38.35 -7.03
N SER A 266 62.44 -37.39 -6.16
CA SER A 266 63.72 -36.67 -6.16
C SER A 266 64.88 -37.61 -5.84
N TYR A 267 64.69 -38.56 -4.91
CA TYR A 267 65.67 -39.61 -4.64
C TYR A 267 65.90 -40.52 -5.85
N MET A 268 64.82 -40.98 -6.51
CA MET A 268 64.92 -41.77 -7.73
C MET A 268 65.66 -41.02 -8.84
N ALA A 269 65.42 -39.71 -8.99
CA ALA A 269 66.13 -38.87 -9.96
C ALA A 269 67.64 -38.82 -9.68
N ILE A 270 68.03 -38.59 -8.42
CA ILE A 270 69.44 -38.54 -7.99
C ILE A 270 70.12 -39.89 -8.18
N ALA A 271 69.47 -40.99 -7.79
CA ALA A 271 69.97 -42.33 -8.01
C ALA A 271 70.20 -42.59 -9.51
N SER A 272 69.25 -42.18 -10.35
CA SER A 272 69.37 -42.30 -11.81
C SER A 272 70.57 -41.55 -12.38
N ILE A 273 70.87 -40.36 -11.85
CA ILE A 273 72.06 -39.57 -12.25
C ILE A 273 73.35 -40.27 -11.83
N ILE A 274 73.41 -40.82 -10.63
CA ILE A 274 74.60 -41.54 -10.12
C ILE A 274 74.90 -42.77 -10.98
N PHE A 275 73.87 -43.50 -11.41
CA PHE A 275 74.01 -44.66 -12.30
C PHE A 275 74.07 -44.33 -13.80
N SER A 276 74.05 -43.04 -14.17
CA SER A 276 74.05 -42.59 -15.57
C SER A 276 75.41 -42.77 -16.25
N SER A 277 76.51 -42.54 -15.52
CA SER A 277 77.87 -42.63 -16.05
C SER A 277 78.64 -43.80 -15.42
N SER A 278 79.43 -44.50 -16.23
CA SER A 278 80.33 -45.54 -15.74
C SER A 278 81.34 -44.99 -14.74
N SER A 279 81.77 -43.74 -14.92
CA SER A 279 82.69 -43.05 -14.01
C SER A 279 82.05 -42.81 -12.63
N THR A 280 80.84 -42.28 -12.58
CA THR A 280 80.12 -42.01 -11.32
C THR A 280 79.77 -43.30 -10.58
N ARG A 281 79.43 -44.36 -11.33
CA ARG A 281 79.21 -45.70 -10.78
C ARG A 281 80.48 -46.28 -10.16
N ILE A 282 81.62 -46.24 -10.87
CA ILE A 282 82.90 -46.77 -10.35
C ILE A 282 83.36 -45.97 -9.14
N THR A 283 83.25 -44.64 -9.16
CA THR A 283 83.58 -43.80 -8.00
C THR A 283 82.68 -44.14 -6.80
N PHE A 284 81.39 -44.38 -7.03
CA PHE A 284 80.48 -44.82 -5.97
C PHE A 284 80.83 -46.21 -5.43
N GLU A 285 81.11 -47.18 -6.30
CA GLU A 285 81.54 -48.53 -5.92
C GLU A 285 82.87 -48.52 -5.14
N GLN A 286 83.82 -47.66 -5.53
CA GLN A 286 85.07 -47.45 -4.79
C GLN A 286 84.82 -46.83 -3.41
N LEU A 287 83.88 -45.89 -3.29
CA LEU A 287 83.47 -45.30 -2.02
C LEU A 287 82.80 -46.31 -1.07
N VAL A 288 82.00 -47.22 -1.63
CA VAL A 288 81.33 -48.29 -0.87
C VAL A 288 82.36 -49.32 -0.39
N ASN A 289 83.29 -49.74 -1.25
CA ASN A 289 84.26 -50.80 -0.98
C ASN A 289 85.44 -50.36 -0.10
N THR A 290 85.75 -49.06 0.00
CA THR A 290 86.84 -48.55 0.86
C THR A 290 86.50 -48.56 2.35
N GLY A 291 85.33 -49.10 2.74
CA GLY A 291 84.91 -49.23 4.15
C GLY A 291 84.57 -47.90 4.83
N ASN A 292 84.78 -46.78 4.15
CA ASN A 292 84.36 -45.47 4.60
C ASN A 292 82.89 -45.28 4.20
N SER A 293 82.01 -45.99 4.91
CA SER A 293 80.56 -46.01 4.63
C SER A 293 79.91 -44.64 4.85
N LEU A 294 80.60 -43.69 5.48
CA LEU A 294 80.08 -42.41 5.92
C LEU A 294 79.43 -41.58 4.79
N PRO A 295 80.02 -41.41 3.59
CA PRO A 295 79.39 -40.64 2.52
C PRO A 295 78.17 -41.36 1.89
N VAL A 296 78.24 -42.70 1.78
CA VAL A 296 77.14 -43.53 1.28
C VAL A 296 75.97 -43.52 2.26
N LEU A 297 76.28 -43.65 3.55
CA LEU A 297 75.33 -43.56 4.64
C LEU A 297 74.72 -42.15 4.71
N THR A 298 75.50 -41.08 4.50
CA THR A 298 74.94 -39.74 4.40
C THR A 298 74.04 -39.56 3.18
N LEU A 299 74.39 -40.11 2.02
CA LEU A 299 73.54 -40.03 0.82
C LEU A 299 72.18 -40.75 1.03
N LEU A 300 72.18 -41.85 1.78
CA LEU A 300 71.01 -42.69 2.01
C LEU A 300 70.18 -42.22 3.21
N ILE A 301 70.83 -41.70 4.26
CA ILE A 301 70.17 -41.18 5.48
C ILE A 301 69.69 -39.75 5.30
N LEU A 302 70.38 -38.89 4.55
CA LEU A 302 70.03 -37.47 4.45
C LEU A 302 68.57 -37.24 3.95
N PRO A 303 68.05 -37.96 2.95
CA PRO A 303 66.66 -37.82 2.52
C PRO A 303 65.67 -38.33 3.58
N VAL A 304 66.00 -39.43 4.26
CA VAL A 304 65.18 -40.03 5.32
C VAL A 304 65.16 -39.13 6.56
N ALA A 305 66.30 -38.54 6.93
CA ALA A 305 66.45 -37.62 8.04
C ALA A 305 65.75 -36.28 7.76
N LEU A 306 65.85 -35.75 6.53
CA LEU A 306 65.08 -34.58 6.10
C LEU A 306 63.56 -34.86 6.10
N GLY A 307 63.13 -36.00 5.56
CA GLY A 307 61.74 -36.43 5.59
C GLY A 307 61.20 -36.61 7.02
N ALA A 308 61.99 -37.23 7.90
CA ALA A 308 61.68 -37.40 9.31
C ALA A 308 61.67 -36.06 10.07
N ALA A 309 62.62 -35.15 9.79
CA ALA A 309 62.65 -33.82 10.41
C ALA A 309 61.44 -32.96 9.99
N VAL A 310 61.02 -33.05 8.72
CA VAL A 310 59.79 -32.43 8.26
C VAL A 310 58.59 -33.04 8.99
N LEU A 311 58.47 -34.37 9.05
CA LEU A 311 57.40 -35.09 9.75
C LEU A 311 57.34 -34.77 11.25
N ILE A 312 58.46 -34.76 11.97
CA ILE A 312 58.52 -34.41 13.40
C ILE A 312 58.04 -32.96 13.60
N LYS A 313 58.51 -32.03 12.76
CA LYS A 313 58.05 -30.63 12.79
C LYS A 313 56.56 -30.49 12.44
N THR A 314 56.00 -31.38 11.63
CA THR A 314 54.55 -31.43 11.35
C THR A 314 53.73 -31.92 12.53
N ILE A 315 54.24 -32.88 13.31
CA ILE A 315 53.55 -33.46 14.48
C ILE A 315 53.53 -32.44 15.62
N ASP A 316 54.64 -31.73 15.83
CA ASP A 316 54.76 -30.74 16.91
C ASP A 316 53.83 -29.52 16.68
N TYR A 317 53.67 -29.09 15.42
CA TYR A 317 52.78 -27.98 15.08
C TYR A 317 51.28 -28.31 15.27
N ARG A 318 50.87 -29.58 15.13
CA ARG A 318 49.47 -30.00 15.38
C ARG A 318 49.11 -30.05 16.86
N LYS A 319 50.10 -30.10 17.77
CA LYS A 319 49.84 -30.11 19.23
C LYS A 319 49.53 -28.73 19.82
N PHE A 320 49.72 -27.65 19.05
CA PHE A 320 49.53 -26.26 19.50
C PHE A 320 48.31 -25.56 18.88
N LYS A 321 47.35 -26.32 18.34
CA LYS A 321 46.09 -25.82 17.79
C LYS A 321 44.93 -26.64 18.34
#